data_AF-A0AAD8MPJ1-F1
#
_entry.id   AF-A0AAD8MPJ1-F1
#
_cell.length_a   1.000
_cell.length_b   1.000
_cell.length_c   1.000
_cell.angle_alpha   90.00
_cell.angle_beta   90.00
_cell.angle_gamma   90.00
#
_symmetry.space_group_name_H-M   'P 1'
#
loop_
_entity.id
_entity.type
_entity.pdbx_description
1 polymer ?
#
loop_
_entity_poly.entity_id
_entity_poly.type
_entity_poly.pdbx_seq_one_letter_code
_entity_poly.pdbx_strand_id
1 'polypeptide(L)'
;MNKAGVDVEKLSYVEKVVKQLNTDLGDGSGLTKKAHMEEMMGPQPTEEITIHAPNQCKNKGSGLKRFVSQREKAIKEGNKRPRKCKLCSSNVHDARTCPKKNNSSTSDKNNSSTTDAEKNKSSTVDVTEEVEVDSGNED
;
A
#
# COMPACT_ATOMS: atom_id res chain seq x y z
N MET A 1 -29.07 -49.39 -59.97
CA MET A 1 -28.81 -48.19 -59.14
C MET A 1 -28.23 -48.66 -57.82
N ASN A 2 -26.94 -48.42 -57.57
CA ASN A 2 -26.32 -48.73 -56.28
C ASN A 2 -26.79 -47.68 -55.27
N LYS A 3 -27.67 -48.08 -54.35
CA LYS A 3 -28.21 -47.18 -53.32
C LYS A 3 -27.15 -47.06 -52.21
N ALA A 4 -26.69 -45.86 -51.91
CA ALA A 4 -25.82 -45.60 -50.77
C ALA A 4 -26.53 -46.01 -49.46
N GLY A 5 -25.81 -46.65 -48.53
CA GLY A 5 -26.35 -47.07 -47.23
C GLY A 5 -27.04 -48.44 -47.18
N VAL A 6 -26.90 -49.29 -48.20
CA VAL A 6 -27.46 -50.67 -48.21
C VAL A 6 -26.37 -51.75 -48.20
N ASP A 7 -25.12 -51.36 -48.42
CA ASP A 7 -23.97 -52.28 -48.39
C ASP A 7 -23.67 -52.70 -46.95
N VAL A 8 -24.22 -53.86 -46.56
CA VAL A 8 -24.19 -54.41 -45.19
C VAL A 8 -22.74 -54.66 -44.73
N GLU A 9 -21.85 -55.08 -45.63
CA GLU A 9 -20.45 -55.34 -45.28
C GLU A 9 -19.74 -54.06 -44.91
N LYS A 10 -19.88 -53.02 -45.74
CA LYS A 10 -19.30 -51.70 -45.44
C LYS A 10 -19.90 -51.08 -44.19
N LEU A 11 -21.20 -51.23 -43.97
CA LEU A 11 -21.87 -50.79 -42.73
C LEU A 11 -21.31 -51.49 -41.50
N SER A 12 -21.13 -52.82 -41.56
CA SER A 12 -20.55 -53.60 -40.47
C SER A 12 -19.11 -53.20 -40.15
N TYR A 13 -18.34 -52.82 -41.17
CA TYR A 13 -16.97 -52.34 -41.01
C TYR A 13 -16.95 -50.97 -40.32
N VAL A 14 -17.78 -50.04 -40.78
CA VAL A 14 -17.89 -48.72 -40.14
C VAL A 14 -18.33 -48.85 -38.67
N GLU A 15 -19.31 -49.71 -38.38
CA GLU A 15 -19.75 -49.97 -37.01
C GLU A 15 -18.61 -50.52 -36.13
N LYS A 16 -17.82 -51.47 -36.65
CA LYS A 16 -16.63 -51.99 -35.95
C LYS A 16 -15.62 -50.89 -35.67
N VAL A 17 -15.31 -50.06 -36.66
CA VAL A 17 -14.34 -48.97 -36.53
C VAL A 17 -14.81 -47.94 -35.50
N VAL A 18 -16.08 -47.53 -35.53
CA VAL A 18 -16.64 -46.57 -34.56
C VAL A 18 -16.62 -47.16 -33.14
N LYS A 19 -16.98 -48.43 -32.97
CA LYS A 19 -16.89 -49.11 -31.67
C LYS A 19 -15.45 -49.14 -31.14
N GLN A 20 -14.49 -49.44 -32.01
CA GLN A 20 -13.08 -49.45 -31.64
C GLN A 20 -12.58 -48.04 -31.24
N LEU A 21 -12.99 -47.00 -31.97
CA LEU A 21 -12.61 -45.63 -31.63
C LEU A 21 -13.19 -45.18 -30.28
N ASN A 22 -14.44 -45.55 -29.99
CA ASN A 22 -15.06 -45.25 -28.69
C ASN A 22 -14.40 -46.01 -27.53
N THR A 23 -13.90 -47.23 -27.75
CA THR A 23 -13.11 -47.94 -26.74
C THR A 23 -11.72 -47.34 -26.55
N ASP A 24 -11.09 -46.88 -27.63
CA ASP A 24 -9.72 -46.36 -27.61
C ASP A 24 -9.64 -44.95 -27.03
N LEU A 25 -10.65 -44.11 -27.27
CA LEU A 25 -10.69 -42.70 -26.86
C LEU A 25 -11.59 -42.45 -25.63
N GLY A 26 -12.44 -43.42 -25.28
CA GLY A 26 -13.48 -43.27 -24.27
C GLY A 26 -14.67 -42.44 -24.78
N ASP A 27 -15.89 -42.92 -24.54
CA ASP A 27 -17.08 -42.09 -24.70
C ASP A 27 -17.00 -40.97 -23.65
N GLY A 28 -16.71 -39.73 -24.07
CA GLY A 28 -16.59 -38.55 -23.19
C GLY A 28 -17.82 -38.26 -22.29
N SER A 29 -18.86 -39.09 -22.37
CA SER A 29 -19.95 -39.25 -21.42
C SER A 29 -19.46 -39.85 -20.09
N GLY A 30 -18.85 -39.03 -19.24
CA GLY A 30 -18.53 -39.47 -17.87
C GLY A 30 -17.46 -38.65 -17.15
N LEU A 31 -16.76 -37.77 -17.86
CA LEU A 31 -15.75 -36.92 -17.23
C LEU A 31 -16.46 -35.83 -16.42
N THR A 32 -16.49 -36.02 -15.10
CA THR A 32 -16.88 -34.96 -14.19
C THR A 32 -16.01 -33.73 -14.46
N LYS A 33 -16.53 -32.51 -14.22
CA LYS A 33 -15.74 -31.27 -14.38
C LYS A 33 -14.39 -31.35 -13.66
N LYS A 34 -14.36 -32.07 -12.52
CA LYS A 34 -13.14 -32.34 -11.75
C LYS A 34 -12.14 -33.22 -12.52
N ALA A 35 -12.59 -34.34 -13.08
CA ALA A 35 -11.74 -35.22 -13.89
C ALA A 35 -11.17 -34.51 -15.13
N HIS A 36 -11.98 -33.67 -15.78
CA HIS A 36 -11.51 -32.89 -16.92
C HIS A 36 -10.47 -31.82 -16.53
N MET A 37 -10.67 -31.13 -15.40
CA MET A 37 -9.67 -30.19 -14.88
C MET A 37 -8.37 -30.90 -14.47
N GLU A 38 -8.46 -32.11 -13.93
CA GLU A 38 -7.29 -32.93 -13.56
C GLU A 38 -6.48 -33.38 -14.77
N GLU A 39 -7.14 -33.71 -15.88
CA GLU A 39 -6.46 -34.03 -17.14
C GLU A 39 -5.75 -32.79 -17.74
N MET A 40 -6.38 -31.62 -17.69
CA MET A 40 -5.80 -30.39 -18.26
C MET A 40 -4.72 -29.74 -17.39
N MET A 41 -4.94 -29.70 -16.07
CA MET A 41 -4.12 -28.93 -15.11
C MET A 41 -3.31 -29.82 -14.16
N GLY A 42 -3.53 -31.14 -14.20
CA GLY A 42 -2.97 -32.10 -13.25
C GLY A 42 -3.82 -32.30 -11.99
N PRO A 43 -3.49 -33.31 -11.16
CA PRO A 43 -4.20 -33.60 -9.92
C PRO A 43 -4.17 -32.40 -8.99
N GLN A 44 -5.36 -31.97 -8.52
CA GLN A 44 -5.44 -30.92 -7.52
C GLN A 44 -4.91 -31.43 -6.16
N PRO A 45 -4.15 -30.62 -5.43
CA PRO A 45 -3.70 -30.98 -4.09
C PRO A 45 -4.90 -31.18 -3.16
N THR A 46 -4.88 -32.25 -2.38
CA THR A 46 -5.94 -32.59 -1.41
C THR A 46 -5.80 -31.85 -0.09
N GLU A 47 -4.68 -31.18 0.13
CA GLU A 47 -4.38 -30.42 1.33
C GLU A 47 -4.98 -29.02 1.27
N GLU A 48 -5.35 -28.48 2.43
CA GLU A 48 -5.88 -27.12 2.54
C GLU A 48 -4.78 -26.09 2.26
N ILE A 49 -4.83 -25.44 1.10
CA ILE A 49 -3.88 -24.38 0.73
C ILE A 49 -4.29 -23.07 1.38
N THR A 50 -3.51 -22.59 2.34
CA THR A 50 -3.65 -21.23 2.86
C THR A 50 -3.03 -20.24 1.88
N ILE A 51 -3.87 -19.53 1.11
CA ILE A 51 -3.42 -18.47 0.20
C ILE A 51 -3.33 -17.16 0.98
N HIS A 52 -2.11 -16.66 1.18
CA HIS A 52 -1.91 -15.32 1.75
C HIS A 52 -2.14 -14.23 0.69
N ALA A 53 -2.75 -13.13 1.12
CA ALA A 53 -2.83 -11.94 0.27
C ALA A 53 -1.41 -11.47 -0.12
N PRO A 54 -1.19 -11.03 -1.36
CA PRO A 54 0.09 -10.49 -1.77
C PRO A 54 0.46 -9.27 -0.92
N ASN A 55 1.76 -9.11 -0.66
CA ASN A 55 2.27 -7.93 0.03
C ASN A 55 1.87 -6.68 -0.75
N GLN A 56 1.16 -5.76 -0.11
CA GLN A 56 0.78 -4.50 -0.75
C GLN A 56 2.03 -3.72 -1.15
N CYS A 57 2.23 -3.55 -2.46
CA CYS A 57 3.31 -2.75 -3.01
C CYS A 57 3.06 -1.27 -2.69
N LYS A 58 4.08 -0.59 -2.17
CA LYS A 58 4.05 0.86 -1.92
C LYS A 58 4.18 1.60 -3.24
N ASN A 59 3.04 1.93 -3.85
CA ASN A 59 3.01 2.72 -5.08
C ASN A 59 3.27 4.21 -4.81
N LYS A 60 3.61 4.95 -5.88
CA LYS A 60 3.75 6.40 -5.85
C LYS A 60 2.41 7.03 -5.44
N GLY A 61 2.38 7.75 -4.31
CA GLY A 61 1.18 8.38 -3.78
C GLY A 61 0.47 7.65 -2.64
N SER A 62 0.95 6.47 -2.21
CA SER A 62 0.40 5.68 -1.08
C SER A 62 0.48 6.33 0.32
N GLY A 63 0.69 7.64 0.42
CA GLY A 63 0.65 8.38 1.69
C GLY A 63 1.79 8.08 2.68
N LEU A 64 2.65 7.09 2.42
CA LEU A 64 3.84 6.87 3.26
C LEU A 64 4.81 8.04 3.06
N LYS A 65 5.28 8.61 4.19
CA LYS A 65 6.12 9.82 4.26
C LYS A 65 7.12 9.86 3.09
N ARG A 66 6.94 10.82 2.19
CA ARG A 66 7.83 11.09 1.06
C ARG A 66 9.29 11.08 1.52
N PHE A 67 10.19 10.51 0.72
CA PHE A 67 11.63 10.64 0.95
C PHE A 67 12.00 12.12 0.99
N VAL A 68 12.46 12.57 2.17
CA VAL A 68 12.84 13.97 2.39
C VAL A 68 14.24 14.19 1.82
N SER A 69 14.35 15.09 0.86
CA SER A 69 15.63 15.44 0.22
C SER A 69 16.61 16.03 1.25
N GLN A 70 17.93 15.96 0.97
CA GLN A 70 18.93 16.59 1.84
C GLN A 70 18.69 18.10 1.98
N ARG A 71 18.28 18.76 0.88
CA ARG A 71 17.88 20.17 0.89
C ARG A 71 16.72 20.42 1.88
N GLU A 72 15.68 19.62 1.83
CA GLU A 72 14.54 19.78 2.77
C GLU A 72 14.89 19.49 4.21
N LYS A 73 15.79 18.52 4.47
CA LYS A 73 16.32 18.29 5.81
C LYS A 73 17.07 19.52 6.31
N ALA A 74 17.92 20.12 5.49
CA ALA A 74 18.67 21.32 5.83
C ALA A 74 17.75 22.52 6.08
N ILE A 75 16.72 22.74 5.26
CA ILE A 75 15.72 23.80 5.47
C ILE A 75 14.96 23.57 6.79
N LYS A 76 14.50 22.34 7.05
CA LYS A 76 13.82 22.01 8.31
C LYS A 76 14.70 22.21 9.53
N GLU A 77 15.99 21.90 9.43
CA GLU A 77 16.94 22.14 10.52
C GLU A 77 17.24 23.63 10.70
N GLY A 78 17.44 24.37 9.61
CA GLY A 78 17.69 25.82 9.64
C GLY A 78 16.50 26.63 10.18
N ASN A 79 15.27 26.15 9.99
CA ASN A 79 14.07 26.78 10.53
C ASN A 79 13.90 26.54 12.05
N LYS A 80 14.68 25.65 12.66
CA LYS A 80 14.62 25.43 14.11
C LYS A 80 15.32 26.58 14.83
N ARG A 81 14.68 27.09 15.88
CA ARG A 81 15.29 28.10 16.74
C ARG A 81 16.54 27.52 17.41
N PRO A 82 17.69 28.21 17.39
CA PRO A 82 18.88 27.75 18.07
C PRO A 82 18.62 27.65 19.57
N ARG A 83 19.15 26.59 20.18
CA ARG A 83 18.94 26.32 21.61
C ARG A 83 19.73 27.35 22.43
N LYS A 84 19.04 28.13 23.27
CA LYS A 84 19.66 29.13 24.14
C LYS A 84 19.96 28.56 25.53
N CYS A 85 21.04 29.00 26.15
CA CYS A 85 21.32 28.74 27.55
C CYS A 85 20.22 29.34 28.44
N LYS A 86 19.64 28.54 29.33
CA LYS A 86 18.57 29.02 30.24
C LYS A 86 19.04 30.07 31.26
N LEU A 87 20.34 30.12 31.56
CA LEU A 87 20.92 31.00 32.58
C LEU A 87 21.42 32.33 32.02
N CYS A 88 21.81 32.38 30.75
CA CYS A 88 22.40 33.60 30.16
C CYS A 88 21.97 33.89 28.72
N SER A 89 21.06 33.10 28.16
CA SER A 89 20.51 33.25 26.81
C SER A 89 21.52 33.19 25.65
N SER A 90 22.77 32.81 25.92
CA SER A 90 23.78 32.54 24.88
C SER A 90 23.43 31.30 24.07
N ASN A 91 23.74 31.32 22.78
CA ASN A 91 23.58 30.17 21.88
C ASN A 91 24.81 29.25 21.83
N VAL A 92 25.90 29.62 22.51
CA VAL A 92 27.20 28.91 22.43
C VAL A 92 27.28 27.71 23.37
N HIS A 93 26.47 27.68 24.43
CA HIS A 93 26.51 26.64 25.46
C HIS A 93 25.13 26.33 26.08
N ASP A 94 25.05 25.29 26.90
CA ASP A 94 23.86 24.93 27.70
C ASP A 94 24.00 25.37 29.15
N ALA A 95 22.89 25.45 29.89
CA ALA A 95 22.86 25.75 31.32
C ALA A 95 23.78 24.85 32.15
N ARG A 96 24.01 23.60 31.71
CA ARG A 96 24.94 22.65 32.35
C ARG A 96 26.39 23.10 32.32
N THR A 97 26.80 23.76 31.24
CA THR A 97 28.18 24.23 30.98
C THR A 97 28.25 25.75 31.00
N CYS A 98 27.25 26.43 31.59
CA CYS A 98 27.19 27.88 31.61
C CYS A 98 28.24 28.43 32.58
N PRO A 99 29.13 29.35 32.15
CA PRO A 99 30.14 29.92 33.03
C PRO A 99 29.52 30.70 34.20
N LYS A 100 28.33 31.29 34.00
CA LYS A 100 27.60 31.97 35.09
C LYS A 100 27.16 31.02 36.21
N LYS A 101 27.04 29.71 35.95
CA LYS A 101 26.67 28.71 36.95
C LYS A 101 27.74 28.56 38.03
N ASN A 102 29.02 28.71 37.65
CA ASN A 102 30.14 28.61 38.59
C ASN A 102 30.38 29.93 39.34
N ASN A 103 29.83 31.04 38.82
CA ASN A 103 29.94 32.36 39.45
C ASN A 103 28.82 32.64 40.44
N SER A 104 27.76 31.83 40.47
CA SER A 104 26.59 32.03 41.36
C SER A 104 26.69 31.29 42.70
N SER A 105 27.75 30.53 42.98
CA SER A 105 27.95 29.89 44.29
C SER A 105 28.51 30.83 45.35
N THR A 106 28.82 32.09 45.03
CA THR A 106 29.40 33.06 45.98
C THR A 106 28.99 34.51 45.68
N SER A 107 27.70 34.84 45.66
CA SER A 107 27.25 36.21 45.98
C SER A 107 25.73 36.34 45.91
N ASP A 108 25.19 36.80 47.03
CA ASP A 108 23.82 37.08 47.38
C ASP A 108 22.97 37.94 46.42
N LYS A 109 21.66 37.65 46.46
CA LYS A 109 20.50 38.57 46.52
C LYS A 109 20.53 39.87 45.70
N ASN A 110 19.54 40.01 44.80
CA ASN A 110 18.41 40.97 44.89
C ASN A 110 17.87 41.45 43.53
N ASN A 111 16.53 41.57 43.51
CA ASN A 111 15.63 42.38 42.66
C ASN A 111 15.66 42.18 41.14
N SER A 112 14.58 41.64 40.55
CA SER A 112 13.28 42.31 40.28
C SER A 112 13.37 43.26 39.09
N SER A 113 12.71 42.89 37.99
CA SER A 113 11.73 43.74 37.31
C SER A 113 11.12 42.94 36.18
N THR A 114 9.88 42.55 36.42
CA THR A 114 8.86 42.23 35.44
C THR A 114 8.72 43.36 34.43
N THR A 115 8.62 43.03 33.15
CA THR A 115 7.72 43.73 32.23
C THR A 115 7.15 42.71 31.25
N ASP A 116 5.94 42.25 31.57
CA ASP A 116 5.00 41.70 30.62
C ASP A 116 4.50 42.82 29.69
N ALA A 117 4.58 42.61 28.38
CA ALA A 117 3.64 43.07 27.35
C ALA A 117 4.32 42.99 25.97
N GLU A 118 3.96 42.03 25.14
CA GLU A 118 2.99 42.33 24.08
C GLU A 118 2.49 41.06 23.39
N LYS A 119 1.17 40.96 23.49
CA LYS A 119 0.19 40.12 22.85
C LYS A 119 0.30 40.15 21.34
N ASN A 120 0.10 38.99 20.70
CA ASN A 120 -0.71 38.76 19.50
C ASN A 120 -0.98 37.24 19.43
N LYS A 121 -1.99 36.72 20.15
CA LYS A 121 -3.38 36.47 19.71
C LYS A 121 -3.42 35.84 18.30
N SER A 122 -3.44 34.52 18.19
CA SER A 122 -4.62 33.61 18.22
C SER A 122 -5.49 33.77 16.97
N SER A 123 -5.49 32.77 16.09
CA SER A 123 -6.64 31.88 15.79
C SER A 123 -7.80 32.63 15.14
N THR A 124 -8.19 32.39 13.88
CA THR A 124 -8.97 31.26 13.32
C THR A 124 -9.32 31.76 11.90
N VAL A 125 -9.49 30.96 10.84
CA VAL A 125 -10.54 29.99 10.59
C VAL A 125 -10.19 29.24 9.30
N ASP A 126 -10.35 27.92 9.32
CA ASP A 126 -10.73 27.15 8.13
C ASP A 126 -12.10 27.66 7.66
N VAL A 127 -12.19 28.12 6.41
CA VAL A 127 -13.41 27.96 5.60
C VAL A 127 -12.95 27.67 4.17
N THR A 128 -13.32 26.48 3.74
CA THR A 128 -13.28 25.92 2.39
C THR A 128 -13.96 26.85 1.38
N GLU A 129 -13.27 27.11 0.28
CA GLU A 129 -13.85 27.63 -0.96
C GLU A 129 -13.86 26.46 -1.93
N GLU A 130 -15.04 25.92 -2.28
CA GLU A 130 -15.36 25.44 -3.63
C GLU A 130 -16.90 25.53 -3.82
N VAL A 131 -17.31 26.46 -4.66
CA VAL A 131 -18.62 26.50 -5.32
C VAL A 131 -18.31 26.45 -6.81
N GLU A 132 -18.93 25.53 -7.54
CA GLU A 132 -19.46 25.62 -8.91
C GLU A 132 -19.76 24.20 -9.42
N VAL A 133 -21.01 23.76 -9.35
CA VAL A 133 -22.03 23.62 -10.44
C VAL A 133 -21.72 22.63 -11.57
N ASP A 134 -22.50 21.54 -11.53
CA ASP A 134 -23.35 20.97 -12.58
C ASP A 134 -22.81 20.72 -14.00
N SER A 135 -22.82 19.45 -14.44
CA SER A 135 -23.62 18.98 -15.59
C SER A 135 -23.31 17.52 -16.01
N GLY A 136 -24.36 16.70 -16.06
CA GLY A 136 -24.66 15.88 -17.27
C GLY A 136 -24.07 14.47 -17.46
N ASN A 137 -24.99 13.50 -17.38
CA ASN A 137 -25.26 12.38 -18.31
C ASN A 137 -24.63 10.97 -18.21
N GLU A 138 -25.58 10.02 -18.08
CA GLU A 138 -25.82 8.76 -18.84
C GLU A 138 -24.81 7.59 -18.75
N ASP A 139 -25.26 6.47 -18.14
CA ASP A 139 -25.76 5.25 -18.82
C ASP A 139 -26.53 4.34 -17.84
#